data_AF-A0A1E3H7T0-F1
#
_entry.id   AF-A0A1E3H7T0-F1
#
_cell.length_a   1.000
_cell.length_b   1.000
_cell.length_c   1.000
_cell.angle_alpha   90.00
_cell.angle_beta   90.00
_cell.angle_gamma   90.00
#
_symmetry.space_group_name_H-M   'P 1'
#
loop_
_entity.id
_entity.type
_entity.pdbx_description
1 polymer ?
#
loop_
_entity_poly.entity_id
_entity_poly.type
_entity_poly.pdbx_seq_one_letter_code
_entity_poly.pdbx_strand_id
1 'polypeptide(L)'
;MLTGPVMAGDGPAHVLRWTDAVRCRTSMVHPETDLVHVVELPYRGAVDHPEGLVAWGDDWLVVYDSPADQRLNEQETSVRADVWSVDPQAGAPPPVAAPQPRTKSAAA
;
A
#
# COMPACT_ATOMS: atom_id res chain seq x y z
N MET A 1 0.42 9.84 2.19
CA MET A 1 -0.96 9.85 1.66
C MET A 1 -0.90 10.16 0.17
N LEU A 2 -1.33 9.23 -0.68
CA LEU A 2 -1.47 9.46 -2.13
C LEU A 2 -2.88 10.02 -2.34
N THR A 3 -3.05 11.34 -2.37
CA THR A 3 -4.38 11.95 -2.51
C THR A 3 -4.55 12.40 -3.96
N GLY A 4 -5.38 11.68 -4.72
CA GLY A 4 -5.81 12.13 -6.04
C GLY A 4 -6.70 13.37 -5.94
N PRO A 5 -6.84 14.17 -7.02
CA PRO A 5 -7.75 15.29 -7.03
C PRO A 5 -9.20 14.76 -7.08
N VAL A 6 -9.97 15.07 -6.04
CA VAL A 6 -11.43 15.05 -6.02
C VAL A 6 -12.07 13.75 -6.53
N MET A 7 -12.03 12.71 -5.71
CA MET A 7 -13.00 11.61 -5.79
C MET A 7 -13.82 11.68 -4.51
N ALA A 8 -15.11 11.34 -4.55
CA ALA A 8 -15.97 11.26 -3.37
C ALA A 8 -15.18 10.65 -2.20
N GLY A 9 -15.28 11.23 -0.99
CA GLY A 9 -14.60 10.72 0.20
C GLY A 9 -15.16 9.37 0.68
N ASP A 10 -15.72 8.59 -0.24
CA ASP A 10 -16.42 7.35 -0.04
C ASP A 10 -16.03 6.36 -1.15
N GLY A 11 -16.00 5.08 -0.80
CA GLY A 11 -15.57 4.00 -1.69
C GLY A 11 -14.42 3.15 -1.11
N PRO A 12 -13.95 2.15 -1.88
CA PRO A 12 -12.90 1.24 -1.44
C PRO A 12 -11.56 1.95 -1.22
N ALA A 13 -10.82 1.47 -0.22
CA ALA A 13 -9.46 1.92 0.05
C ALA A 13 -8.46 0.88 -0.46
N HIS A 14 -7.45 1.32 -1.21
CA HIS A 14 -6.43 0.45 -1.79
C HIS A 14 -5.07 0.74 -1.18
N VAL A 15 -4.35 -0.31 -0.76
CA VAL A 15 -2.94 -0.22 -0.39
C VAL A 15 -2.12 -0.41 -1.66
N LEU A 16 -1.37 0.64 -2.01
CA LEU A 16 -0.49 0.64 -3.17
C LEU A 16 0.97 0.70 -2.70
N ARG A 17 1.83 -0.10 -3.33
CA ARG A 17 3.27 -0.03 -3.16
C ARG A 17 3.88 0.75 -4.31
N TRP A 18 4.68 1.74 -3.98
CA TRP A 18 5.52 2.44 -4.92
C TRP A 18 6.97 1.96 -4.75
N THR A 19 7.42 1.10 -5.65
CA THR A 19 8.65 0.31 -5.54
C THR A 19 9.94 1.15 -5.51
N ASP A 20 9.97 2.27 -6.24
CA ASP A 20 11.15 3.14 -6.36
C ASP A 20 10.92 4.56 -5.80
N ALA A 21 9.94 4.74 -4.91
CA ALA A 21 9.57 6.05 -4.36
C ALA A 21 10.77 6.84 -3.82
N VAL A 22 11.68 6.16 -3.11
CA VAL A 22 12.86 6.79 -2.50
C VAL A 22 13.90 7.23 -3.53
N ARG A 23 13.81 6.84 -4.79
CA ARG A 23 14.72 7.29 -5.85
C ARG A 23 14.21 8.56 -6.54
N CYS A 24 12.94 8.93 -6.36
CA CYS A 24 12.40 10.15 -6.94
C CYS A 24 12.99 11.38 -6.22
N ARG A 25 13.73 12.19 -6.98
CA ARG A 25 14.46 13.37 -6.47
C ARG A 25 13.77 14.69 -6.79
N THR A 26 12.74 14.64 -7.63
CA THR A 26 11.99 15.79 -8.12
C THR A 26 10.51 15.48 -8.07
N SER A 27 9.67 16.50 -7.86
CA SER A 27 8.22 16.34 -7.92
C SER A 27 7.78 15.94 -9.33
N MET A 28 6.97 14.89 -9.43
CA MET A 28 6.42 14.40 -10.70
C MET A 28 5.09 13.66 -10.49
N VAL A 29 4.34 13.49 -11.57
CA VAL A 29 3.14 12.66 -11.61
C VAL A 29 3.55 11.27 -12.08
N HIS A 30 3.21 10.25 -11.30
CA HIS A 30 3.49 8.85 -11.64
C HIS A 30 2.30 8.20 -12.33
N PRO A 31 2.50 7.46 -13.44
CA PRO A 31 1.47 6.60 -13.99
C PRO A 31 1.15 5.44 -13.05
N GLU A 32 -0.04 4.88 -13.19
CA GLU A 32 -0.48 3.70 -12.44
C GLU A 32 0.50 2.51 -12.58
N THR A 33 1.18 2.39 -13.71
CA THR A 33 2.18 1.34 -13.98
C THR A 33 3.40 1.38 -13.05
N ASP A 34 3.64 2.50 -12.35
CA ASP A 34 4.71 2.64 -11.36
C ASP A 34 4.27 2.16 -9.97
N LEU A 35 2.98 1.85 -9.81
CA LEU A 35 2.37 1.42 -8.57
C LEU A 35 1.97 -0.04 -8.67
N VAL A 36 2.13 -0.71 -7.54
CA VAL A 36 1.73 -2.11 -7.37
C VAL A 36 0.54 -2.14 -6.44
N HIS A 37 -0.58 -2.70 -6.90
CA HIS A 37 -1.70 -2.99 -6.01
C HIS A 37 -1.35 -4.14 -5.07
N VAL A 38 -1.37 -3.87 -3.76
CA VAL A 38 -1.00 -4.85 -2.72
C VAL A 38 -2.25 -5.55 -2.20
N VAL A 39 -3.24 -4.75 -1.77
CA VAL A 39 -4.50 -5.25 -1.22
C VAL A 39 -5.58 -4.17 -1.31
N GLU A 40 -6.83 -4.60 -1.45
CA GLU A 40 -8.01 -3.77 -1.24
C GLU A 40 -8.53 -4.01 0.20
N LEU A 41 -8.68 -2.93 0.96
CA LEU A 41 -9.20 -3.00 2.33
C LEU A 41 -10.73 -3.06 2.29
N PRO A 42 -11.39 -3.71 3.26
CA PRO A 42 -12.83 -3.89 3.24
C PRO A 42 -13.57 -2.56 3.28
N TYR A 43 -14.42 -2.34 2.28
CA TYR A 43 -15.33 -1.21 2.24
C TYR A 43 -16.59 -1.50 3.06
N ARG A 44 -16.90 -0.62 4.03
CA ARG A 44 -18.00 -0.79 4.99
C ARG A 44 -19.05 0.32 4.92
N GLY A 45 -19.04 1.13 3.87
CA GLY A 45 -19.95 2.27 3.70
C GLY A 45 -19.50 3.49 4.49
N ALA A 46 -20.45 4.14 5.17
CA ALA A 46 -20.23 5.43 5.84
C ALA A 46 -19.36 5.38 7.11
N VAL A 47 -19.10 4.19 7.63
CA VAL A 47 -18.28 3.96 8.82
C VAL A 47 -17.12 3.02 8.50
N ASP A 48 -16.10 3.03 9.33
CA ASP A 48 -14.88 2.24 9.19
C ASP A 48 -14.19 2.50 7.83
N HIS A 49 -14.16 3.76 7.38
CA HIS A 49 -13.39 4.14 6.19
C HIS A 49 -11.88 4.12 6.51
N PRO A 50 -11.07 3.23 5.91
CA PRO A 50 -9.65 3.15 6.21
C PRO A 50 -8.92 4.38 5.66
N GLU A 51 -8.20 5.10 6.51
CA GLU A 51 -7.48 6.32 6.09
C GLU A 51 -6.04 6.35 6.57
N GLY A 52 -5.80 6.02 7.85
CA GLY A 52 -4.46 5.98 8.40
C GLY A 52 -3.82 4.61 8.24
N LEU A 53 -2.56 4.59 7.80
CA LEU A 53 -1.77 3.39 7.58
C LEU A 53 -0.34 3.63 8.08
N VAL A 54 0.17 2.74 8.94
CA VAL A 54 1.55 2.80 9.43
C VAL A 54 2.15 1.41 9.56
N ALA A 55 3.46 1.28 9.32
CA ALA A 55 4.18 0.03 9.54
C ALA A 55 4.15 -0.34 11.04
N TRP A 56 3.86 -1.60 11.33
CA TRP A 56 3.75 -2.16 12.67
C TRP A 56 4.49 -3.51 12.74
N GLY A 57 5.81 -3.45 12.94
CA GLY A 57 6.66 -4.62 12.77
C GLY A 57 6.66 -5.08 11.32
N ASP A 58 6.30 -6.34 11.08
CA ASP A 58 6.16 -6.92 9.73
C ASP A 58 4.75 -6.70 9.13
N ASP A 59 3.83 -6.14 9.92
CA ASP A 59 2.43 -5.90 9.54
C ASP A 59 2.15 -4.39 9.35
N TRP A 60 0.89 -4.07 9.07
CA TRP A 60 0.39 -2.72 8.92
C TRP A 60 -0.75 -2.45 9.90
N LEU A 61 -0.64 -1.37 10.67
CA LEU A 61 -1.72 -0.86 11.49
C LEU A 61 -2.58 0.08 10.64
N VAL A 62 -3.89 -0.20 10.62
CA VAL A 62 -4.90 0.57 9.89
C VAL A 62 -5.87 1.23 10.87
N VAL A 63 -6.06 2.54 10.73
CA VAL A 63 -7.05 3.34 11.48
C VAL A 63 -8.05 3.99 10.54
N TYR A 64 -9.19 4.36 11.11
CA TYR A 64 -10.39 4.77 10.37
C TYR A 64 -10.75 6.22 10.70
N ASP A 65 -11.18 6.99 9.71
CA ASP A 65 -11.66 8.37 9.88
C ASP A 65 -12.98 8.43 10.65
N SER A 66 -13.91 7.53 10.29
CA SER A 66 -15.25 7.38 10.87
C SER A 66 -15.43 6.01 11.54
N PRO A 67 -14.71 5.69 12.64
CA PRO A 67 -14.82 4.39 13.28
C PRO A 67 -16.26 4.12 13.77
N ALA A 68 -16.77 2.92 13.49
CA ALA A 68 -18.05 2.46 14.01
C ALA A 68 -18.02 2.38 15.56
N ASP A 69 -19.18 2.52 16.21
CA ASP A 69 -19.30 2.56 17.67
C ASP A 69 -18.58 1.41 18.38
N GLN A 70 -18.61 0.19 17.80
CA GLN A 70 -17.92 -0.98 18.35
C GLN A 70 -16.38 -0.87 18.41
N ARG A 71 -15.79 0.11 17.72
CA ARG A 71 -14.35 0.42 17.75
C ARG A 71 -14.02 1.55 18.72
N LEU A 72 -15.02 2.27 19.21
CA LEU A 72 -14.84 3.32 20.20
C LEU A 72 -14.85 2.69 21.59
N ASN A 73 -13.89 3.07 22.43
CA ASN A 73 -13.96 2.78 23.85
C ASN A 73 -14.46 4.04 24.56
N GLU A 74 -15.66 4.01 25.15
CA GLU A 74 -16.21 5.18 25.84
C GLU A 74 -15.59 5.43 27.22
N GLN A 75 -14.93 4.41 27.79
CA GLN A 75 -14.38 4.45 29.15
C GLN A 75 -12.94 4.98 29.17
N GLU A 76 -12.26 4.91 28.03
CA GLU A 76 -10.88 5.34 27.84
C GLU A 76 -10.75 6.23 26.61
N THR A 77 -9.68 7.02 26.49
CA THR A 77 -9.41 7.76 25.25
C THR A 77 -8.68 6.86 24.25
N SER A 78 -9.36 5.80 23.77
CA SER A 78 -8.79 4.82 22.86
C SER A 78 -9.76 4.40 21.75
N VAL A 79 -9.19 3.97 20.62
CA VAL A 79 -9.91 3.46 19.45
C VAL A 79 -9.31 2.14 18.99
N ARG A 80 -10.15 1.24 18.47
CA ARG A 80 -9.74 -0.06 17.95
C ARG A 80 -9.33 0.02 16.48
N ALA A 81 -8.05 -0.20 16.24
CA ALA A 81 -7.44 -0.35 14.93
C ALA A 81 -7.41 -1.82 14.48
N ASP A 82 -7.17 -2.06 13.18
CA ASP A 82 -6.93 -3.40 12.65
C ASP A 82 -5.45 -3.55 12.26
N VAL A 83 -4.91 -4.76 12.43
CA VAL A 83 -3.57 -5.14 11.97
C VAL A 83 -3.72 -6.01 10.73
N TRP A 84 -3.07 -5.62 9.65
CA TRP A 84 -3.12 -6.25 8.34
C TRP A 84 -1.76 -6.78 7.93
N SER A 85 -1.69 -8.08 7.68
CA SER A 85 -0.55 -8.70 7.01
C SER A 85 -0.75 -8.60 5.49
N VAL A 86 0.28 -8.16 4.78
CA VAL A 86 0.31 -8.12 3.31
C VAL A 86 1.41 -9.02 2.81
N ASP A 87 1.20 -9.69 1.68
CA ASP A 87 2.28 -10.46 1.07
C ASP A 87 3.40 -9.49 0.64
N PRO A 88 4.63 -9.60 1.19
CA PRO A 88 5.73 -8.74 0.81
C PRO A 88 6.12 -8.90 -0.67
N GLN A 89 5.72 -9.99 -1.34
CA GLN A 89 5.93 -10.21 -2.77
C GLN A 89 4.75 -9.81 -3.65
N ALA A 90 3.62 -9.34 -3.08
CA ALA A 90 2.47 -8.88 -3.86
C ALA A 90 2.91 -7.82 -4.88
N GLY A 91 2.77 -8.20 -6.16
CA GLY A 91 3.15 -7.45 -7.35
C GLY A 91 4.62 -6.97 -7.44
N ALA A 92 5.55 -7.65 -6.77
CA ALA A 92 6.97 -7.44 -7.03
C ALA A 92 7.30 -7.74 -8.52
N PRO A 93 8.13 -6.93 -9.19
CA PRO A 93 8.63 -7.30 -10.51
C PRO A 93 9.36 -8.65 -10.42
N PRO A 94 9.29 -9.52 -11.45
CA PRO A 94 9.99 -10.79 -11.43
C PRO A 94 11.48 -10.56 -11.11
N PRO A 95 12.12 -11.45 -10.34
CA PRO A 95 13.52 -11.29 -9.99
C PRO A 95 14.35 -11.09 -11.26
N VAL A 96 15.17 -10.04 -11.28
CA VAL A 96 16.09 -9.80 -12.39
C VAL A 96 16.97 -11.03 -12.54
N ALA A 97 16.84 -11.74 -13.66
CA ALA A 97 17.63 -12.92 -13.94
C ALA A 97 19.13 -12.56 -13.85
N ALA A 98 19.90 -13.38 -13.13
CA ALA A 98 21.34 -13.20 -13.02
C ALA A 98 21.94 -13.12 -14.44
N PRO A 99 22.90 -12.19 -14.68
CA PRO A 99 23.49 -12.03 -16.00
C PRO A 99 24.11 -13.35 -16.45
N GLN A 100 23.61 -13.91 -17.56
CA GLN A 100 24.18 -15.12 -18.13
C GLN A 100 25.62 -14.83 -18.60
N PRO A 101 26.59 -15.70 -18.29
CA PRO A 101 27.96 -15.51 -18.74
C PRO A 101 28.01 -15.49 -20.26
N ARG A 102 28.55 -14.41 -20.83
CA ARG A 102 28.76 -14.29 -22.28
C ARG A 102 29.74 -15.37 -22.73
N THR A 103 29.26 -16.41 -23.39
CA THR A 103 30.12 -17.34 -24.12
C THR A 103 30.70 -16.61 -25.33
N LYS A 104 32.01 -16.32 -25.31
CA LYS A 104 32.74 -15.91 -26.51
C LYS A 104 32.73 -17.09 -27.49
N SER A 105 31.99 -16.97 -28.59
CA SER A 105 32.15 -17.87 -29.72
C SER A 105 33.44 -17.46 -30.44
N ALA A 106 34.47 -18.30 -30.35
CA ALA A 106 35.65 -18.19 -31.17
C ALA A 106 35.31 -18.77 -32.55
N ALA A 107 35.12 -17.90 -33.54
CA ALA A 107 35.11 -18.31 -34.94
C ALA A 107 36.56 -18.41 -35.42
N ALA A 108 36.89 -19.56 -36.00
CA ALA A 108 38.18 -19.94 -36.57
C ALA A 108 38.45 -19.25 -37.91
#